data_AF-A0A9E7JG76-F1
#
_entry.id   AF-A0A9E7JG76-F1
#
_cell.length_a   1.000
_cell.length_b   1.000
_cell.length_c   1.000
_cell.angle_alpha   90.00
_cell.angle_beta   90.00
_cell.angle_gamma   90.00
#
_symmetry.space_group_name_H-M   'P 1'
#
loop_
_entity.id
_entity.type
_entity.pdbx_description
1 polymer ?
#
loop_
_entity_poly.entity_id
_entity_poly.type
_entity_poly.pdbx_seq_one_letter_code
_entity_poly.pdbx_strand_id
1 'polypeptide(L)'
;MRSPIPTPSPRPSAPAPPPPSSAPGSKPMPSPLPPPSPATPSAKRVLESSDSDDPISWNVLIVNCTRGALHTNALTLFAEMHRRGLALDEFTYPPALNSAAYTGASGTGGCIHCQVLLNGFDSHMHVANALVDMYGKLGSLNCAQGVFDRMPKRDVVTWTSLLVGLARQGSHDAALQLYSDMRAHGVDPDEFATAGVLSSCASSTALELGRQVHAASARRGIDTFLSVSNSLITMYARSGSINDACAVFDASPRRDAVTWTALIVGCAQNGRGRDSLRLYDEMLQAGVRPDYVTFIGLLFSCSHAGMVEPGRAHFDSMEKVYGVAPGPEHYACMVDLLGRSGRVEEAAHLLEGMSGKPDATVWKALLAACRAHRNAALAERAAERLFELAPADAVPYVMLSNVYSAAGRWGDVARVRSLMRARGASKEPGRSWMEQDGAVHEFRAGERDHERAAEIFAKVGEMMQRIEEEEEHTADTGFALHDEGEEGKAAELARHSERLAVAWALISVPPGKPIRVYKNLRVCGDCHTTLKLVAKAYERTIVLRDANCFHHMREGLCSCGDYW
;
A
#
# COMPACT_ATOMS: atom_id res chain seq x y z
N MET A 1 7.34 -36.53 -70.60
CA MET A 1 8.23 -37.19 -69.61
C MET A 1 8.32 -36.29 -68.39
N ARG A 2 7.57 -36.63 -67.33
CA ARG A 2 7.62 -35.96 -66.02
C ARG A 2 8.07 -37.03 -65.01
N SER A 3 9.12 -36.72 -64.24
CA SER A 3 9.68 -37.57 -63.19
C SER A 3 9.99 -36.69 -61.96
N PRO A 4 9.98 -37.26 -60.74
CA PRO A 4 9.19 -36.69 -59.65
C PRO A 4 9.98 -36.00 -58.53
N ILE A 5 9.21 -35.27 -57.72
CA ILE A 5 9.59 -34.48 -56.54
C ILE A 5 10.10 -35.39 -55.40
N PRO A 6 11.20 -35.06 -54.68
CA PRO A 6 11.64 -35.81 -53.50
C PRO A 6 10.89 -35.38 -52.23
N THR A 7 10.48 -36.37 -51.45
CA THR A 7 9.87 -36.29 -50.12
C THR A 7 10.86 -35.83 -49.04
N PRO A 8 10.41 -35.11 -47.98
CA PRO A 8 11.27 -34.75 -46.85
C PRO A 8 11.37 -35.88 -45.81
N SER A 9 12.59 -36.06 -45.30
CA SER A 9 12.98 -37.02 -44.26
C SER A 9 12.39 -36.68 -42.87
N PRO A 10 12.14 -37.67 -41.99
CA PRO A 10 11.58 -37.42 -40.65
C PRO A 10 12.63 -36.82 -39.69
N ARG A 11 12.20 -35.88 -38.84
CA ARG A 11 13.01 -35.32 -37.75
C ARG A 11 13.31 -36.39 -36.68
N PRO A 12 14.51 -36.39 -36.05
CA PRO A 12 14.80 -37.28 -34.94
C PRO A 12 14.02 -36.88 -33.68
N SER A 13 13.54 -37.88 -32.94
CA SER A 13 12.87 -37.75 -31.65
C SER A 13 13.80 -37.24 -30.56
N ALA A 14 13.29 -36.36 -29.70
CA ALA A 14 14.01 -35.84 -28.52
C ALA A 14 14.37 -36.95 -27.52
N PRO A 15 15.53 -36.87 -26.84
CA PRO A 15 15.92 -37.87 -25.85
C PRO A 15 15.08 -37.74 -24.56
N ALA A 16 14.78 -38.88 -23.94
CA ALA A 16 14.06 -38.99 -22.68
C ALA A 16 14.84 -38.35 -21.50
N PRO A 17 14.15 -37.84 -20.46
CA PRO A 17 14.79 -37.24 -19.30
C PRO A 17 15.52 -38.31 -18.44
N PRO A 18 16.61 -37.95 -17.76
CA PRO A 18 17.35 -38.90 -16.92
C PRO A 18 16.58 -39.23 -15.63
N PRO A 19 16.84 -40.41 -15.02
CA PRO A 19 16.23 -40.80 -13.75
C PRO A 19 16.73 -39.94 -12.58
N PRO A 20 15.98 -39.85 -11.47
CA PRO A 20 16.31 -38.98 -10.34
C PRO A 20 17.60 -39.43 -9.66
N SER A 21 18.59 -38.54 -9.58
CA SER A 21 19.83 -38.80 -8.86
C SER A 21 19.59 -38.78 -7.35
N SER A 22 20.12 -39.80 -6.68
CA SER A 22 20.22 -39.93 -5.23
C SER A 22 20.80 -38.69 -4.55
N ALA A 23 20.18 -38.32 -3.43
CA ALA A 23 20.53 -37.18 -2.59
C ALA A 23 22.00 -37.23 -2.10
N PRO A 24 22.75 -36.11 -2.14
CA PRO A 24 23.98 -35.99 -1.38
C PRO A 24 23.66 -35.67 0.08
N GLY A 25 24.36 -36.38 0.97
CA GLY A 25 24.10 -36.45 2.41
C GLY A 25 23.97 -35.11 3.13
N SER A 26 23.03 -35.11 4.08
CA SER A 26 22.85 -34.11 5.11
C SER A 26 24.15 -33.90 5.91
N LYS A 27 24.83 -32.78 5.68
CA LYS A 27 25.68 -32.21 6.73
C LYS A 27 24.75 -31.73 7.86
N PRO A 28 24.99 -32.09 9.13
CA PRO A 28 24.24 -31.49 10.23
C PRO A 28 24.50 -29.98 10.23
N MET A 29 23.41 -29.21 10.16
CA MET A 29 23.44 -27.75 10.28
C MET A 29 24.06 -27.36 11.63
N PRO A 30 24.84 -26.26 11.68
CA PRO A 30 25.23 -25.69 12.97
C PRO A 30 23.97 -25.37 13.77
N SER A 31 24.01 -25.70 15.07
CA SER A 31 22.96 -25.43 16.04
C SER A 31 22.44 -24.00 15.87
N PRO A 32 21.13 -23.75 16.03
CA PRO A 32 20.62 -22.39 16.08
C PRO A 32 21.43 -21.62 17.14
N LEU A 33 21.94 -20.45 16.77
CA LEU A 33 22.46 -19.51 17.76
C LEU A 33 21.40 -19.38 18.86
N PRO A 34 21.77 -19.56 20.14
CA PRO A 34 20.79 -19.47 21.21
C PRO A 34 20.11 -18.09 21.13
N PRO A 35 18.81 -18.00 21.48
CA PRO A 35 18.18 -16.70 21.63
C PRO A 35 19.03 -15.84 22.57
N PRO A 36 19.09 -14.50 22.38
CA PRO A 36 19.82 -13.64 23.28
C PRO A 36 19.43 -13.99 24.72
N SER A 37 20.43 -14.38 25.50
CA SER A 37 20.29 -14.72 26.91
C SER A 37 19.44 -13.65 27.61
N PRO A 38 18.34 -14.00 28.29
CA PRO A 38 17.54 -13.03 29.05
C PRO A 38 18.22 -12.62 30.37
N ALA A 39 19.48 -12.97 30.58
CA ALA A 39 20.22 -12.67 31.79
C ALA A 39 21.30 -11.63 31.54
N THR A 40 20.91 -10.42 31.14
CA THR A 40 21.65 -9.24 31.59
C THR A 40 21.20 -8.98 33.03
N PRO A 41 22.11 -8.79 34.00
CA PRO A 41 21.72 -8.33 35.33
C PRO A 41 20.82 -7.11 35.15
N SER A 42 19.72 -7.01 35.91
CA SER A 42 18.91 -5.78 35.88
C SER A 42 19.87 -4.60 36.09
N ALA A 43 19.78 -3.55 35.28
CA ALA A 43 20.65 -2.38 35.43
C ALA A 43 20.65 -1.84 36.87
N LYS A 44 19.55 -2.10 37.60
CA LYS A 44 19.39 -1.91 39.04
C LYS A 44 20.38 -2.72 39.90
N ARG A 45 20.66 -4.00 39.59
CA ARG A 45 21.68 -4.82 40.26
C ARG A 45 23.11 -4.34 39.99
N VAL A 46 23.36 -3.77 38.82
CA VAL A 46 24.68 -3.18 38.49
C VAL A 46 24.92 -1.94 39.35
N LEU A 47 23.90 -1.08 39.52
CA LEU A 47 23.94 0.09 40.39
C LEU A 47 24.03 -0.25 41.89
N GLU A 48 23.37 -1.33 42.33
CA GLU A 48 23.49 -1.84 43.70
C GLU A 48 24.91 -2.38 44.01
N SER A 49 25.74 -2.59 42.99
CA SER A 49 27.12 -3.09 43.11
C SER A 49 28.22 -2.06 42.78
N SER A 50 27.87 -0.87 42.29
CA SER A 50 28.83 0.18 41.93
C SER A 50 28.81 1.33 42.95
N ASP A 51 29.95 1.59 43.59
CA ASP A 51 30.11 2.62 44.64
C ASP A 51 30.11 4.08 44.12
N SER A 52 29.81 4.34 42.84
CA SER A 52 29.79 5.69 42.25
C SER A 52 28.39 6.12 41.80
N ASP A 53 27.73 6.96 42.59
CA ASP A 53 26.43 7.57 42.25
C ASP A 53 26.63 8.88 41.45
N ASP A 54 27.36 8.80 40.34
CA ASP A 54 27.68 9.94 39.48
C ASP A 54 26.78 10.02 38.23
N PRO A 55 26.38 11.22 37.75
CA PRO A 55 25.47 11.38 36.61
C PRO A 55 25.91 10.69 35.31
N ILE A 56 27.22 10.53 35.08
CA ILE A 56 27.76 9.94 33.84
C ILE A 56 27.46 8.44 33.82
N SER A 57 27.69 7.74 34.94
CA SER A 57 27.38 6.32 35.09
C SER A 57 25.89 6.03 34.83
N TRP A 58 24.99 6.88 35.31
CA TRP A 58 23.56 6.76 35.06
C TRP A 58 23.19 7.00 33.59
N ASN A 59 23.74 8.06 32.96
CA ASN A 59 23.54 8.34 31.54
C ASN A 59 23.95 7.15 30.66
N VAL A 60 25.10 6.53 30.95
CA VAL A 60 25.57 5.33 30.24
C VAL A 60 24.58 4.17 30.36
N LEU A 61 24.01 3.93 31.55
CA LEU A 61 23.02 2.87 31.76
C LEU A 61 21.73 3.14 30.99
N ILE A 62 21.20 4.36 31.03
CA ILE A 62 19.98 4.73 30.30
C ILE A 62 20.20 4.58 28.79
N VAL A 63 21.34 5.05 28.27
CA VAL A 63 21.71 4.89 26.86
C VAL A 63 21.82 3.41 26.48
N ASN A 64 22.47 2.59 27.30
CA ASN A 64 22.62 1.16 27.04
C ASN A 64 21.28 0.43 27.06
N CYS A 65 20.39 0.73 28.02
CA CYS A 65 19.04 0.18 28.03
C CYS A 65 18.25 0.60 26.78
N THR A 66 18.35 1.87 26.37
CA THR A 66 17.68 2.37 25.16
C THR A 66 18.19 1.66 23.90
N ARG A 67 19.52 1.51 23.76
CA ARG A 67 20.15 0.78 22.64
C ARG A 67 19.82 -0.71 22.65
N GLY A 68 19.65 -1.31 23.82
CA GLY A 68 19.23 -2.70 23.99
C GLY A 68 17.71 -2.94 23.87
N ALA A 69 16.93 -1.95 23.43
CA ALA A 69 15.46 -2.00 23.34
C ALA A 69 14.74 -2.29 24.69
N LEU A 70 15.41 -2.04 25.82
CA LEU A 70 14.86 -2.16 27.17
C LEU A 70 14.24 -0.80 27.61
N HIS A 71 13.31 -0.29 26.82
CA HIS A 71 12.78 1.06 26.95
C HIS A 71 12.09 1.34 28.30
N THR A 72 11.34 0.37 28.83
CA THR A 72 10.73 0.49 30.16
C THR A 72 11.78 0.60 31.28
N ASN A 73 12.88 -0.13 31.15
CA ASN A 73 13.98 -0.06 32.12
C ASN A 73 14.71 1.28 32.01
N ALA A 74 14.94 1.78 30.80
CA ALA A 74 15.54 3.10 30.58
C ALA A 74 14.70 4.21 31.24
N LEU A 75 13.37 4.18 31.08
CA LEU A 75 12.47 5.14 31.73
C LEU A 75 12.45 4.99 33.26
N THR A 76 12.55 3.76 33.76
CA THR A 76 12.62 3.49 35.20
C THR A 76 13.90 4.06 35.81
N LEU A 77 15.05 3.86 35.13
CA LEU A 77 16.34 4.41 35.53
C LEU A 77 16.34 5.94 35.49
N PHE A 78 15.75 6.55 34.45
CA PHE A 78 15.58 8.00 34.37
C PHE A 78 14.78 8.55 35.56
N ALA A 79 13.63 7.93 35.87
CA ALA A 79 12.81 8.34 37.01
C ALA A 79 13.52 8.16 38.36
N GLU A 80 14.36 7.13 38.49
CA GLU A 80 15.20 6.89 39.66
C GLU A 80 16.30 7.96 39.81
N MET A 81 17.04 8.25 38.75
CA MET A 81 18.07 9.28 38.71
C MET A 81 17.50 10.65 39.14
N HIS A 82 16.33 11.01 38.62
CA HIS A 82 15.64 12.24 39.00
C HIS A 82 15.21 12.25 40.47
N ARG A 83 14.65 11.13 40.97
CA ARG A 83 14.20 11.01 42.36
C ARG A 83 15.35 11.05 43.38
N ARG A 84 16.54 10.62 42.98
CA ARG A 84 17.77 10.74 43.79
C ARG A 84 18.34 12.17 43.82
N GLY A 85 17.76 13.10 43.07
CA GLY A 85 18.26 14.48 42.97
C GLY A 85 19.58 14.59 42.23
N LEU A 86 19.95 13.59 41.41
CA LEU A 86 21.13 13.67 40.55
C LEU A 86 20.88 14.69 39.44
N ALA A 87 21.94 15.42 39.06
CA ALA A 87 21.86 16.42 38.01
C ALA A 87 21.50 15.76 36.67
N LEU A 88 20.37 16.16 36.10
CA LEU A 88 20.00 15.82 34.72
C LEU A 88 20.72 16.78 33.78
N ASP A 89 21.31 16.26 32.71
CA ASP A 89 22.01 17.06 31.72
C ASP A 89 21.42 16.86 30.32
N GLU A 90 22.01 17.56 29.34
CA GLU A 90 21.61 17.54 27.94
C GLU A 90 21.68 16.13 27.31
N PHE A 91 22.46 15.20 27.88
CA PHE A 91 22.60 13.83 27.42
C PHE A 91 21.63 12.85 28.08
N THR A 92 21.04 13.21 29.22
CA THR A 92 20.05 12.38 29.93
C THR A 92 18.69 12.32 29.22
N TYR A 93 18.23 13.45 28.67
CA TYR A 93 16.88 13.56 28.10
C TYR A 93 16.67 12.78 26.79
N PRO A 94 17.55 12.83 25.77
CA PRO A 94 17.29 12.20 24.48
C PRO A 94 17.02 10.68 24.55
N PRO A 95 17.81 9.87 25.30
CA PRO A 95 17.52 8.44 25.46
C PRO A 95 16.20 8.14 26.19
N ALA A 96 15.83 8.97 27.17
CA ALA A 96 14.58 8.84 27.90
C ALA A 96 13.37 9.20 27.02
N LEU A 97 13.45 10.28 26.25
CA LEU A 97 12.44 10.68 25.26
C LEU A 97 12.25 9.62 24.17
N ASN A 98 13.36 9.08 23.66
CA ASN A 98 13.35 7.96 22.73
C ASN A 98 12.60 6.75 23.34
N SER A 99 12.93 6.36 24.56
CA SER A 99 12.24 5.26 25.25
C SER A 99 10.75 5.54 25.54
N ALA A 100 10.37 6.79 25.82
CA ALA A 100 8.97 7.19 25.94
C ALA A 100 8.22 7.04 24.61
N ALA A 101 8.86 7.40 23.49
CA ALA A 101 8.30 7.24 22.15
C ALA A 101 8.05 5.75 21.81
N TYR A 102 9.01 4.87 22.09
CA TYR A 102 8.89 3.43 21.80
C TYR A 102 7.88 2.70 22.70
N THR A 103 7.66 3.20 23.93
CA THR A 103 6.68 2.61 24.86
C THR A 103 5.26 3.15 24.67
N GLY A 104 5.05 4.13 23.77
CA GLY A 104 3.75 4.78 23.62
C GLY A 104 3.34 5.65 24.82
N ALA A 105 4.28 5.95 25.73
CA ALA A 105 3.99 6.58 27.02
C ALA A 105 3.88 8.11 26.88
N SER A 106 2.78 8.58 26.27
CA SER A 106 2.56 10.02 26.00
C SER A 106 2.58 10.89 27.27
N GLY A 107 1.98 10.42 28.36
CA GLY A 107 2.05 11.12 29.65
C GLY A 107 3.48 11.28 30.16
N THR A 108 4.27 10.21 30.12
CA THR A 108 5.68 10.23 30.53
C THR A 108 6.51 11.15 29.63
N GLY A 109 6.31 11.09 28.31
CA GLY A 109 6.98 11.98 27.36
C GLY A 109 6.68 13.46 27.63
N GLY A 110 5.43 13.79 27.96
CA GLY A 110 5.02 15.13 28.39
C GLY A 110 5.69 15.58 29.69
N CYS A 111 5.76 14.70 30.70
CA CYS A 111 6.47 14.99 31.95
C CYS A 111 7.97 15.27 31.73
N ILE A 112 8.62 14.48 30.88
CA ILE A 112 10.03 14.69 30.52
C ILE A 112 10.22 16.03 29.80
N HIS A 113 9.31 16.40 28.88
CA HIS A 113 9.36 17.72 28.23
C HIS A 113 9.20 18.88 29.23
N CYS A 114 8.29 18.77 30.21
CA CYS A 114 8.20 19.77 31.28
C CYS A 114 9.53 19.90 32.05
N GLN A 115 10.21 18.79 32.34
CA GLN A 115 11.53 18.82 32.99
C GLN A 115 12.58 19.49 32.10
N VAL A 116 12.59 19.23 30.79
CA VAL A 116 13.48 19.91 29.83
C VAL A 116 13.29 21.43 29.91
N LEU A 117 12.05 21.91 29.89
CA LEU A 117 11.74 23.35 29.99
C LEU A 117 12.14 23.94 31.34
N LEU A 118 11.85 23.24 32.45
CA LEU A 118 12.16 23.71 33.80
C LEU A 118 13.67 23.80 34.06
N ASN A 119 14.47 22.93 33.44
CA ASN A 119 15.92 22.91 33.59
C ASN A 119 16.64 23.73 32.49
N GLY A 120 15.90 24.37 31.57
CA GLY A 120 16.47 25.24 30.53
C GLY A 120 17.22 24.50 29.42
N PHE A 121 16.89 23.23 29.16
CA PHE A 121 17.53 22.43 28.11
C PHE A 121 16.79 22.48 26.76
N ASP A 122 15.71 23.25 26.64
CA ASP A 122 14.86 23.32 25.44
C ASP A 122 15.55 24.00 24.24
N SER A 123 16.54 24.85 24.49
CA SER A 123 17.36 25.46 23.43
C SER A 123 18.46 24.54 22.89
N HIS A 124 18.72 23.40 23.53
CA HIS A 124 19.75 22.45 23.08
C HIS A 124 19.23 21.64 21.88
N MET A 125 19.91 21.78 20.73
CA MET A 125 19.47 21.21 19.44
C MET A 125 19.12 19.72 19.51
N HIS A 126 19.96 18.91 20.16
CA HIS A 126 19.76 17.46 20.23
C HIS A 126 18.60 17.07 21.17
N VAL A 127 18.35 17.85 22.23
CA VAL A 127 17.18 17.65 23.11
C VAL A 127 15.90 18.04 22.37
N ALA A 128 15.90 19.19 21.69
CA ALA A 128 14.77 19.64 20.89
C ALA A 128 14.45 18.67 19.73
N ASN A 129 15.46 18.16 19.03
CA ASN A 129 15.29 17.10 18.01
C ASN A 129 14.67 15.83 18.60
N ALA A 130 15.11 15.40 19.79
CA ALA A 130 14.53 14.24 20.48
C ALA A 130 13.07 14.48 20.91
N LEU A 131 12.69 15.70 21.27
CA LEU A 131 11.30 16.07 21.56
C LEU A 131 10.43 16.01 20.31
N VAL A 132 10.91 16.55 19.18
CA VAL A 132 10.19 16.48 17.89
C VAL A 132 9.98 15.03 17.47
N ASP A 133 11.04 14.20 17.51
CA ASP A 133 10.96 12.77 17.19
C ASP A 133 9.99 12.03 18.11
N MET A 134 10.05 12.29 19.42
CA MET A 134 9.16 11.66 20.41
C MET A 134 7.69 11.99 20.12
N TYR A 135 7.35 13.27 19.97
CA TYR A 135 5.97 13.67 19.66
C TYR A 135 5.49 13.16 18.31
N GLY A 136 6.36 13.16 17.29
CA GLY A 136 6.05 12.62 15.96
C GLY A 136 5.72 11.13 16.00
N LYS A 137 6.53 10.33 16.70
CA LYS A 137 6.29 8.90 16.90
C LYS A 137 5.01 8.60 17.68
N LEU A 138 4.66 9.44 18.65
CA LEU A 138 3.44 9.33 19.44
C LEU A 138 2.18 9.89 18.74
N GLY A 139 2.30 10.44 17.53
CA GLY A 139 1.18 11.02 16.79
C GLY A 139 0.70 12.37 17.33
N SER A 140 1.39 12.96 18.30
CA SER A 140 1.09 14.29 18.83
C SER A 140 1.69 15.38 17.93
N LEU A 141 1.26 15.41 16.67
CA LEU A 141 1.86 16.22 15.61
C LEU A 141 1.82 17.73 15.92
N ASN A 142 0.76 18.21 16.58
CA ASN A 142 0.68 19.62 17.01
C ASN A 142 1.77 19.98 18.03
N CYS A 143 2.10 19.06 18.94
CA CYS A 143 3.18 19.26 19.91
C CYS A 143 4.55 19.21 19.21
N ALA A 144 4.74 18.27 18.26
CA ALA A 144 5.95 18.19 17.46
C ALA A 144 6.19 19.49 16.66
N GLN A 145 5.15 19.97 15.97
CA GLN A 145 5.18 21.24 15.25
C GLN A 145 5.45 22.42 16.20
N GLY A 146 4.80 22.45 17.37
CA GLY A 146 5.02 23.52 18.34
C GLY A 146 6.45 23.57 18.89
N VAL A 147 7.11 22.43 19.10
CA VAL A 147 8.54 22.39 19.45
C VAL A 147 9.37 22.88 18.26
N PHE A 148 9.11 22.36 17.06
CA PHE A 148 9.80 22.74 15.83
C PHE A 148 9.74 24.26 15.57
N ASP A 149 8.57 24.88 15.73
CA ASP A 149 8.36 26.31 15.48
C ASP A 149 9.12 27.20 16.46
N ARG A 150 9.30 26.75 17.72
CA ARG A 150 10.06 27.47 18.75
C ARG A 150 11.58 27.35 18.61
N MET A 151 12.07 26.40 17.81
CA MET A 151 13.51 26.22 17.64
C MET A 151 14.12 27.40 16.84
N PRO A 152 15.11 28.12 17.39
CA PRO A 152 15.72 29.28 16.74
C PRO A 152 16.61 28.88 15.54
N LYS A 153 17.14 27.66 15.56
CA LYS A 153 17.92 27.05 14.48
C LYS A 153 17.40 25.64 14.27
N ARG A 154 17.36 25.19 13.02
CA ARG A 154 16.89 23.86 12.63
C ARG A 154 17.93 23.24 11.71
N ASP A 155 18.39 22.04 12.04
CA ASP A 155 19.31 21.28 11.22
C ASP A 155 18.57 20.19 10.44
N VAL A 156 19.29 19.45 9.59
CA VAL A 156 18.69 18.37 8.79
C VAL A 156 17.92 17.38 9.65
N VAL A 157 18.42 17.06 10.86
CA VAL A 157 17.78 16.13 11.79
C VAL A 157 16.46 16.69 12.28
N THR A 158 16.37 17.99 12.61
CA THR A 158 15.13 18.65 13.01
C THR A 158 14.03 18.48 11.95
N TRP A 159 14.36 18.77 10.68
CA TRP A 159 13.43 18.63 9.56
C TRP A 159 13.06 17.18 9.30
N THR A 160 14.05 16.28 9.29
CA THR A 160 13.87 14.83 9.10
C THR A 160 12.92 14.24 10.14
N SER A 161 13.10 14.57 11.44
CA SER A 161 12.27 14.04 12.52
C SER A 161 10.81 14.41 12.38
N LEU A 162 10.51 15.68 12.08
CA LEU A 162 9.13 16.11 11.88
C LEU A 162 8.53 15.53 10.60
N LEU A 163 9.29 15.50 9.51
CA LEU A 163 8.85 14.96 8.22
C LEU A 163 8.49 13.49 8.31
N VAL A 164 9.38 12.67 8.88
CA VAL A 164 9.14 11.24 9.09
C VAL A 164 7.98 11.02 10.05
N GLY A 165 7.84 11.85 11.09
CA GLY A 165 6.68 11.85 11.99
C GLY A 165 5.36 12.07 11.23
N LEU A 166 5.28 13.12 10.41
CA LEU A 166 4.10 13.44 9.59
C LEU A 166 3.77 12.29 8.61
N ALA A 167 4.78 11.80 7.90
CA ALA A 167 4.61 10.71 6.92
C ALA A 167 4.08 9.42 7.58
N ARG A 168 4.61 9.06 8.76
CA ARG A 168 4.20 7.86 9.50
C ARG A 168 2.76 7.94 10.03
N GLN A 169 2.29 9.13 10.35
CA GLN A 169 0.92 9.36 10.84
C GLN A 169 -0.09 9.62 9.71
N GLY A 170 0.31 9.39 8.45
CA GLY A 170 -0.56 9.55 7.28
C GLY A 170 -0.80 11.01 6.87
N SER A 171 -0.15 11.98 7.50
CA SER A 171 -0.23 13.40 7.14
C SER A 171 0.67 13.73 5.95
N HIS A 172 0.43 13.03 4.84
CA HIS A 172 1.31 13.04 3.67
C HIS A 172 1.43 14.42 3.01
N ASP A 173 0.32 15.15 2.84
CA ASP A 173 0.36 16.48 2.23
C ASP A 173 1.17 17.48 3.07
N ALA A 174 1.04 17.41 4.40
CA ALA A 174 1.84 18.19 5.32
C ALA A 174 3.33 17.81 5.26
N ALA A 175 3.65 16.52 5.08
CA ALA A 175 5.03 16.07 4.91
C ALA A 175 5.65 16.57 3.59
N LEU A 176 4.87 16.61 2.49
CA LEU A 176 5.31 17.15 1.20
C LEU A 176 5.48 18.68 1.24
N GLN A 177 4.62 19.38 1.97
CA GLN A 177 4.78 20.81 2.22
C GLN A 177 6.05 21.09 3.04
N LEU A 178 6.26 20.34 4.13
CA LEU A 178 7.44 20.48 4.98
C LEU A 178 8.74 20.18 4.21
N TYR A 179 8.71 19.23 3.28
CA TYR A 179 9.83 19.00 2.36
C TYR A 179 10.13 20.21 1.49
N SER A 180 9.10 20.84 0.93
CA SER A 180 9.25 22.04 0.11
C SER A 180 9.84 23.19 0.93
N ASP A 181 9.38 23.34 2.17
CA ASP A 181 9.89 24.34 3.11
C ASP A 181 11.35 24.07 3.49
N MET A 182 11.71 22.81 3.77
CA MET A 182 13.08 22.37 4.04
C MET A 182 14.02 22.77 2.90
N ARG A 183 13.60 22.51 1.65
CA ARG A 183 14.35 22.86 0.43
C ARG A 183 14.44 24.38 0.24
N ALA A 184 13.36 25.12 0.50
CA ALA A 184 13.35 26.59 0.42
C ALA A 184 14.28 27.25 1.44
N HIS A 185 14.51 26.60 2.59
CA HIS A 185 15.50 27.03 3.59
C HIS A 185 16.94 26.60 3.25
N GLY A 186 17.17 26.02 2.07
CA GLY A 186 18.49 25.57 1.63
C GLY A 186 19.00 24.33 2.39
N VAL A 187 18.12 23.59 3.06
CA VAL A 187 18.48 22.35 3.76
C VAL A 187 18.26 21.17 2.82
N ASP A 188 19.34 20.45 2.53
CA ASP A 188 19.25 19.23 1.72
C ASP A 188 18.76 18.04 2.56
N PRO A 189 17.80 17.24 2.08
CA PRO A 189 17.27 16.07 2.80
C PRO A 189 18.35 15.00 2.96
N ASP A 190 18.42 14.34 4.11
CA ASP A 190 19.21 13.11 4.26
C ASP A 190 18.46 11.89 3.67
N GLU A 191 19.04 10.69 3.78
CA GLU A 191 18.44 9.44 3.30
C GLU A 191 17.09 9.12 3.98
N PHE A 192 16.90 9.53 5.24
CA PHE A 192 15.67 9.27 6.00
C PHE A 192 14.55 10.24 5.61
N ALA A 193 14.86 11.53 5.49
CA ALA A 193 13.93 12.52 4.96
C ALA A 193 13.51 12.15 3.53
N THR A 194 14.48 11.80 2.68
CA THR A 194 14.20 11.39 1.30
C THR A 194 13.27 10.18 1.24
N ALA A 195 13.53 9.13 2.04
CA ALA A 195 12.64 7.98 2.14
C ALA A 195 11.22 8.36 2.63
N GLY A 196 11.12 9.23 3.63
CA GLY A 196 9.84 9.73 4.16
C GLY A 196 9.02 10.53 3.15
N VAL A 197 9.68 11.37 2.35
CA VAL A 197 9.03 12.13 1.26
C VAL A 197 8.56 11.20 0.16
N LEU A 198 9.40 10.26 -0.27
CA LEU A 198 9.04 9.28 -1.30
C LEU A 198 7.86 8.40 -0.85
N SER A 199 7.81 8.01 0.42
CA SER A 199 6.66 7.31 1.00
C SER A 199 5.38 8.16 0.92
N SER A 200 5.48 9.46 1.20
CA SER A 200 4.35 10.38 1.09
C SER A 200 3.93 10.59 -0.37
N CYS A 201 4.87 10.70 -1.31
CA CYS A 201 4.58 10.70 -2.75
C CYS A 201 3.89 9.41 -3.19
N ALA A 202 4.29 8.25 -2.65
CA ALA A 202 3.67 6.96 -2.95
C ALA A 202 2.20 6.90 -2.47
N SER A 203 1.91 7.46 -1.31
CA SER A 203 0.55 7.51 -0.75
C SER A 203 -0.35 8.51 -1.48
N SER A 204 0.15 9.70 -1.79
CA SER A 204 -0.58 10.73 -2.55
C SER A 204 -0.52 10.51 -4.07
N THR A 205 0.15 9.44 -4.53
CA THR A 205 0.37 9.12 -5.96
C THR A 205 1.00 10.27 -6.78
N ALA A 206 1.81 11.09 -6.12
CA ALA A 206 2.45 12.28 -6.69
C ALA A 206 3.71 11.92 -7.51
N LEU A 207 3.50 11.34 -8.69
CA LEU A 207 4.57 10.80 -9.54
C LEU A 207 5.61 11.85 -9.93
N GLU A 208 5.17 13.04 -10.34
CA GLU A 208 6.08 14.08 -10.83
C GLU A 208 6.96 14.65 -9.71
N LEU A 209 6.39 14.87 -8.51
CA LEU A 209 7.18 15.23 -7.34
C LEU A 209 8.16 14.10 -6.97
N GLY A 210 7.71 12.84 -6.99
CA GLY A 210 8.57 11.68 -6.77
C GLY A 210 9.75 11.61 -7.74
N ARG A 211 9.55 11.95 -9.02
CA ARG A 211 10.62 12.06 -10.03
C ARG A 211 11.59 13.20 -9.73
N GLN A 212 11.10 14.35 -9.27
CA GLN A 212 11.96 15.46 -8.86
C GLN A 212 12.84 15.08 -7.66
N VAL A 213 12.26 14.42 -6.66
CA VAL A 213 12.98 13.91 -5.48
C VAL A 213 14.01 12.87 -5.89
N HIS A 214 13.66 11.93 -6.77
CA HIS A 214 14.59 10.92 -7.30
C HIS A 214 15.77 11.58 -8.03
N ALA A 215 15.51 12.50 -8.96
CA ALA A 215 16.56 13.21 -9.68
C ALA A 215 17.48 14.02 -8.74
N ALA A 216 16.92 14.65 -7.70
CA ALA A 216 17.71 15.34 -6.68
C ALA A 216 18.56 14.39 -5.84
N SER A 217 18.04 13.20 -5.53
CA SER A 217 18.72 12.15 -4.78
C SER A 217 19.88 11.55 -5.56
N ALA A 218 19.66 11.26 -6.85
CA ALA A 218 20.66 10.74 -7.77
C ALA A 218 21.84 11.71 -7.97
N ARG A 219 21.57 13.02 -8.10
CA ARG A 219 22.64 14.04 -8.16
C ARG A 219 23.54 14.06 -6.93
N ARG A 220 23.04 13.60 -5.79
CA ARG A 220 23.77 13.53 -4.52
C ARG A 220 24.30 12.12 -4.21
N GLY A 221 24.00 11.13 -5.04
CA GLY A 221 24.38 9.73 -4.85
C GLY A 221 23.66 9.01 -3.72
N ILE A 222 22.62 9.62 -3.12
CA ILE A 222 21.91 9.05 -1.97
C ILE A 222 20.79 8.07 -2.38
N ASP A 223 20.46 8.02 -3.67
CA ASP A 223 19.53 7.05 -4.26
C ASP A 223 20.01 5.60 -4.13
N THR A 224 21.32 5.41 -3.97
CA THR A 224 21.95 4.10 -3.76
C THR A 224 21.79 3.55 -2.33
N PHE A 225 21.38 4.37 -1.35
CA PHE A 225 21.07 3.89 -0.01
C PHE A 225 19.82 3.01 -0.06
N LEU A 226 19.89 1.86 0.61
CA LEU A 226 18.85 0.82 0.59
C LEU A 226 17.47 1.36 1.02
N SER A 227 17.41 2.27 1.98
CA SER A 227 16.17 2.92 2.42
C SER A 227 15.54 3.79 1.32
N VAL A 228 16.37 4.51 0.57
CA VAL A 228 15.93 5.38 -0.52
C VAL A 228 15.52 4.56 -1.73
N SER A 229 16.32 3.56 -2.14
CA SER A 229 15.98 2.69 -3.27
C SER A 229 14.68 1.90 -3.03
N ASN A 230 14.48 1.35 -1.83
CA ASN A 230 13.22 0.68 -1.45
C ASN A 230 12.02 1.64 -1.51
N SER A 231 12.21 2.89 -1.07
CA SER A 231 11.16 3.92 -1.12
C SER A 231 10.86 4.37 -2.55
N LEU A 232 11.88 4.45 -3.42
CA LEU A 232 11.74 4.76 -4.84
C LEU A 232 10.97 3.68 -5.59
N ILE A 233 11.33 2.39 -5.39
CA ILE A 233 10.60 1.24 -5.97
C ILE A 233 9.12 1.32 -5.57
N THR A 234 8.86 1.49 -4.27
CA THR A 234 7.50 1.62 -3.75
C THR A 234 6.76 2.82 -4.34
N MET A 235 7.39 3.99 -4.42
CA MET A 235 6.81 5.22 -4.95
C MET A 235 6.42 5.08 -6.42
N TYR A 236 7.33 4.56 -7.26
CA TYR A 236 7.04 4.35 -8.67
C TYR A 236 5.95 3.30 -8.90
N ALA A 237 6.00 2.18 -8.18
CA ALA A 237 5.01 1.12 -8.29
C ALA A 237 3.61 1.60 -7.87
N ARG A 238 3.49 2.31 -6.74
CA ARG A 238 2.22 2.87 -6.24
C ARG A 238 1.73 4.08 -7.04
N SER A 239 2.54 4.62 -7.93
CA SER A 239 2.16 5.70 -8.86
C SER A 239 1.88 5.19 -10.28
N GLY A 240 1.80 3.87 -10.47
CA GLY A 240 1.52 3.27 -11.77
C GLY A 240 2.68 3.40 -12.78
N SER A 241 3.92 3.61 -12.32
CA SER A 241 5.12 3.63 -13.17
C SER A 241 5.99 2.39 -12.89
N ILE A 242 5.42 1.21 -13.09
CA ILE A 242 6.07 -0.06 -12.72
C ILE A 242 7.41 -0.29 -13.45
N ASN A 243 7.58 0.25 -14.66
CA ASN A 243 8.84 0.14 -15.39
C ASN A 243 9.95 0.98 -14.74
N ASP A 244 9.63 2.17 -14.22
CA ASP A 244 10.59 2.99 -13.45
C ASP A 244 10.95 2.27 -12.13
N ALA A 245 10.00 1.58 -11.51
CA ALA A 245 10.26 0.77 -10.31
C ALA A 245 11.20 -0.40 -10.61
N CYS A 246 11.01 -1.12 -11.73
CA CYS A 246 11.94 -2.15 -12.19
C CYS A 246 13.34 -1.58 -12.46
N ALA A 247 13.43 -0.41 -13.10
CA ALA A 247 14.73 0.22 -13.39
C ALA A 247 15.51 0.57 -12.10
N VAL A 248 14.83 1.08 -11.07
CA VAL A 248 15.45 1.34 -9.75
C VAL A 248 15.88 0.03 -9.08
N PHE A 249 15.06 -1.00 -9.14
CA PHE A 249 15.40 -2.33 -8.61
C PHE A 249 16.64 -2.92 -9.29
N ASP A 250 16.69 -2.84 -10.63
CA ASP A 250 17.79 -3.33 -11.44
C ASP A 250 19.09 -2.58 -11.14
N ALA A 251 19.01 -1.26 -10.95
CA ALA A 251 20.14 -0.41 -10.58
C ALA A 251 20.58 -0.55 -9.11
N SER A 252 19.75 -1.14 -8.23
CA SER A 252 20.08 -1.25 -6.80
C SER A 252 21.24 -2.22 -6.57
N PRO A 253 22.36 -1.77 -5.97
CA PRO A 253 23.57 -2.60 -5.80
C PRO A 253 23.39 -3.70 -4.74
N ARG A 254 22.46 -3.51 -3.81
CA ARG A 254 22.09 -4.45 -2.76
C ARG A 254 20.58 -4.59 -2.72
N ARG A 255 20.10 -5.82 -2.55
CA ARG A 255 18.67 -6.14 -2.49
C ARG A 255 18.42 -7.00 -1.27
N ASP A 256 17.63 -6.49 -0.34
CA ASP A 256 17.17 -7.21 0.84
C ASP A 256 15.72 -7.69 0.66
N ALA A 257 15.16 -8.36 1.67
CA ALA A 257 13.78 -8.83 1.62
C ALA A 257 12.78 -7.70 1.34
N VAL A 258 13.03 -6.49 1.86
CA VAL A 258 12.20 -5.31 1.63
C VAL A 258 12.27 -4.87 0.16
N THR A 259 13.45 -4.90 -0.46
CA THR A 259 13.66 -4.55 -1.87
C THR A 259 12.87 -5.46 -2.80
N TRP A 260 12.98 -6.78 -2.60
CA TRP A 260 12.25 -7.78 -3.38
C TRP A 260 10.74 -7.66 -3.16
N THR A 261 10.31 -7.55 -1.91
CA THR A 261 8.91 -7.44 -1.54
C THR A 261 8.25 -6.20 -2.13
N ALA A 262 8.95 -5.05 -2.13
CA ALA A 262 8.44 -3.82 -2.72
C ALA A 262 8.11 -3.99 -4.21
N LEU A 263 8.98 -4.66 -4.98
CA LEU A 263 8.73 -4.90 -6.40
C LEU A 263 7.70 -6.01 -6.65
N ILE A 264 7.72 -7.10 -5.88
CA ILE A 264 6.72 -8.18 -5.96
C ILE A 264 5.30 -7.63 -5.75
N VAL A 265 5.09 -6.89 -4.65
CA VAL A 265 3.80 -6.23 -4.35
C VAL A 265 3.48 -5.18 -5.42
N GLY A 266 4.47 -4.42 -5.87
CA GLY A 266 4.31 -3.44 -6.95
C GLY A 266 3.80 -4.07 -8.25
N CYS A 267 4.38 -5.19 -8.68
CA CYS A 267 3.92 -5.95 -9.84
C CYS A 267 2.50 -6.47 -9.65
N ALA A 268 2.19 -7.02 -8.48
CA ALA A 268 0.85 -7.50 -8.11
C ALA A 268 -0.20 -6.39 -8.28
N GLN A 269 0.05 -5.22 -7.69
CA GLN A 269 -0.82 -4.05 -7.75
C GLN A 269 -0.90 -3.42 -9.15
N ASN A 270 0.01 -3.75 -10.07
CA ASN A 270 0.01 -3.24 -11.44
C ASN A 270 -0.56 -4.23 -12.46
N GLY A 271 -1.25 -5.27 -12.00
CA GLY A 271 -1.82 -6.32 -12.85
C GLY A 271 -0.76 -7.27 -13.41
N ARG A 272 0.50 -7.15 -13.03
CA ARG A 272 1.62 -7.98 -13.54
C ARG A 272 1.84 -9.22 -12.67
N GLY A 273 0.78 -9.99 -12.44
CA GLY A 273 0.80 -11.11 -11.50
C GLY A 273 1.85 -12.19 -11.83
N ARG A 274 2.09 -12.47 -13.12
CA ARG A 274 3.13 -13.41 -13.55
C ARG A 274 4.55 -12.90 -13.25
N ASP A 275 4.78 -11.60 -13.40
CA ASP A 275 6.08 -11.00 -13.06
C ASP A 275 6.32 -11.03 -11.56
N SER A 276 5.26 -10.87 -10.74
CA SER A 276 5.35 -11.05 -9.29
C SER A 276 5.81 -12.46 -8.90
N LEU A 277 5.30 -13.52 -9.55
CA LEU A 277 5.72 -14.89 -9.26
C LEU A 277 7.16 -15.15 -9.70
N ARG A 278 7.55 -14.66 -10.88
CA ARG A 278 8.93 -14.76 -11.36
C ARG A 278 9.92 -14.07 -10.41
N LEU A 279 9.59 -12.87 -9.93
CA LEU A 279 10.42 -12.14 -8.95
C LEU A 279 10.56 -12.88 -7.62
N TYR A 280 9.54 -13.64 -7.21
CA TYR A 280 9.65 -14.51 -6.04
C TYR A 280 10.63 -15.67 -6.27
N ASP A 281 10.60 -16.32 -7.44
CA ASP A 281 11.58 -17.36 -7.77
C ASP A 281 13.01 -16.80 -7.80
N GLU A 282 13.19 -15.60 -8.37
CA GLU A 282 14.47 -14.89 -8.36
C GLU A 282 14.92 -14.50 -6.94
N MET A 283 13.99 -14.08 -6.07
CA MET A 283 14.25 -13.80 -4.65
C MET A 283 14.79 -15.04 -3.93
N LEU A 284 14.18 -16.21 -4.18
CA LEU A 284 14.63 -17.48 -3.60
C LEU A 284 16.01 -17.90 -4.13
N GLN A 285 16.26 -17.74 -5.43
CA GLN A 285 17.56 -18.03 -6.04
C GLN A 285 18.67 -17.13 -5.48
N ALA A 286 18.33 -15.90 -5.12
CA ALA A 286 19.24 -14.98 -4.43
C ALA A 286 19.46 -15.32 -2.94
N GLY A 287 18.83 -16.39 -2.42
CA GLY A 287 18.93 -16.81 -1.03
C GLY A 287 18.19 -15.89 -0.05
N VAL A 288 17.27 -15.05 -0.54
CA VAL A 288 16.48 -14.14 0.28
C VAL A 288 15.16 -14.81 0.67
N ARG A 289 14.88 -14.85 1.96
CA ARG A 289 13.67 -15.50 2.48
C ARG A 289 12.46 -14.58 2.35
N PRO A 290 11.32 -15.05 1.83
CA PRO A 290 10.07 -14.29 1.80
C PRO A 290 9.56 -14.00 3.21
N ASP A 291 8.94 -12.84 3.38
CA ASP A 291 8.32 -12.41 4.63
C ASP A 291 6.79 -12.36 4.52
N TYR A 292 6.15 -11.93 5.61
CA TYR A 292 4.70 -11.75 5.70
C TYR A 292 4.14 -10.89 4.56
N VAL A 293 4.81 -9.81 4.17
CA VAL A 293 4.30 -8.89 3.14
C VAL A 293 4.55 -9.47 1.74
N THR A 294 5.64 -10.23 1.54
CA THR A 294 5.88 -10.95 0.28
C THR A 294 4.69 -11.83 -0.09
N PHE A 295 4.16 -12.60 0.87
CA PHE A 295 3.03 -13.50 0.62
C PHE A 295 1.72 -12.78 0.30
N ILE A 296 1.46 -11.61 0.90
CA ILE A 296 0.32 -10.77 0.49
C ILE A 296 0.42 -10.45 -1.02
N GLY A 297 1.60 -10.03 -1.50
CA GLY A 297 1.81 -9.72 -2.92
C GLY A 297 1.58 -10.93 -3.84
N LEU A 298 2.04 -12.11 -3.43
CA LEU A 298 1.86 -13.34 -4.21
C LEU A 298 0.40 -13.79 -4.26
N LEU A 299 -0.30 -13.79 -3.13
CA LEU A 299 -1.70 -14.18 -3.06
C LEU A 299 -2.59 -13.17 -3.78
N PHE A 300 -2.31 -11.86 -3.67
CA PHE A 300 -2.99 -10.82 -4.43
C PHE A 300 -2.80 -11.03 -5.94
N SER A 301 -1.58 -11.32 -6.38
CA SER A 301 -1.27 -11.64 -7.79
C SER A 301 -2.03 -12.87 -8.28
N CYS A 302 -2.08 -13.93 -7.46
CA CYS A 302 -2.84 -15.13 -7.80
C CYS A 302 -4.33 -14.82 -7.92
N SER A 303 -4.87 -14.03 -6.99
CA SER A 303 -6.28 -13.59 -7.01
C SER A 303 -6.62 -12.83 -8.27
N HIS A 304 -5.78 -11.90 -8.71
CA HIS A 304 -6.04 -11.05 -9.89
C HIS A 304 -5.55 -11.67 -11.21
N ALA A 305 -5.20 -12.96 -11.20
CA ALA A 305 -4.87 -13.72 -12.41
C ALA A 305 -5.54 -15.10 -12.44
N GLY A 306 -6.44 -15.39 -11.49
CA GLY A 306 -7.19 -16.65 -11.41
C GLY A 306 -6.35 -17.89 -11.12
N MET A 307 -5.16 -17.72 -10.52
CA MET A 307 -4.20 -18.80 -10.27
C MET A 307 -4.48 -19.50 -8.95
N VAL A 308 -5.57 -20.28 -8.89
CA VAL A 308 -6.03 -20.93 -7.64
C VAL A 308 -4.98 -21.86 -7.04
N GLU A 309 -4.41 -22.78 -7.84
CA GLU A 309 -3.47 -23.77 -7.33
C GLU A 309 -2.12 -23.15 -6.87
N PRO A 310 -1.49 -22.22 -7.63
CA PRO A 310 -0.35 -21.45 -7.11
C PRO A 310 -0.67 -20.68 -5.83
N GLY A 311 -1.84 -20.03 -5.75
CA GLY A 311 -2.27 -19.31 -4.54
C GLY A 311 -2.36 -20.22 -3.32
N ARG A 312 -2.96 -21.41 -3.46
CA ARG A 312 -3.01 -22.43 -2.42
C ARG A 312 -1.62 -22.90 -2.00
N ALA A 313 -0.74 -23.17 -2.98
CA ALA A 313 0.63 -23.61 -2.70
C ALA A 313 1.43 -22.54 -1.91
N HIS A 314 1.31 -21.27 -2.30
CA HIS A 314 1.95 -20.17 -1.58
C HIS A 314 1.40 -20.03 -0.16
N PHE A 315 0.07 -20.02 0.00
CA PHE A 315 -0.57 -19.92 1.32
C PHE A 315 -0.13 -21.05 2.26
N ASP A 316 -0.12 -22.29 1.77
CA ASP A 316 0.36 -23.45 2.53
C ASP A 316 1.84 -23.35 2.90
N SER A 317 2.67 -22.86 1.98
CA SER A 317 4.11 -22.74 2.19
C SER A 317 4.48 -21.73 3.28
N MET A 318 3.63 -20.72 3.52
CA MET A 318 3.86 -19.68 4.52
C MET A 318 4.21 -20.29 5.87
N GLU A 319 3.34 -21.15 6.40
CA GLU A 319 3.54 -21.77 7.70
C GLU A 319 4.44 -23.00 7.61
N LYS A 320 4.18 -23.88 6.63
CA LYS A 320 4.85 -25.19 6.52
C LYS A 320 6.35 -25.09 6.17
N VAL A 321 6.73 -24.11 5.37
CA VAL A 321 8.11 -23.94 4.87
C VAL A 321 8.78 -22.75 5.54
N TYR A 322 8.06 -21.63 5.65
CA TYR A 322 8.66 -20.37 6.11
C TYR A 322 8.28 -20.00 7.54
N GLY A 323 7.46 -20.76 8.26
CA GLY A 323 7.06 -20.42 9.64
C GLY A 323 6.43 -19.04 9.79
N VAL A 324 5.84 -18.52 8.71
CA VAL A 324 5.10 -17.25 8.66
C VAL A 324 3.64 -17.58 8.88
N ALA A 325 3.08 -17.18 10.03
CA ALA A 325 1.67 -17.39 10.32
C ALA A 325 0.80 -16.52 9.40
N PRO A 326 -0.23 -17.08 8.73
CA PRO A 326 -1.15 -16.30 7.92
C PRO A 326 -1.99 -15.36 8.79
N GLY A 327 -2.11 -14.10 8.37
CA GLY A 327 -2.98 -13.10 8.99
C GLY A 327 -4.18 -12.70 8.13
N PRO A 328 -5.05 -11.80 8.60
CA PRO A 328 -6.30 -11.41 7.92
C PRO A 328 -6.11 -11.03 6.45
N GLU A 329 -5.05 -10.33 6.10
CA GLU A 329 -4.73 -9.88 4.75
C GLU A 329 -4.48 -11.05 3.79
N HIS A 330 -3.87 -12.13 4.29
CA HIS A 330 -3.63 -13.36 3.52
C HIS A 330 -4.93 -14.12 3.29
N TYR A 331 -5.77 -14.24 4.33
CA TYR A 331 -7.09 -14.84 4.22
C TYR A 331 -8.00 -14.04 3.28
N ALA A 332 -7.98 -12.71 3.35
CA ALA A 332 -8.73 -11.86 2.44
C ALA A 332 -8.32 -12.09 0.98
N CYS A 333 -7.03 -12.19 0.68
CA CYS A 333 -6.54 -12.51 -0.67
C CYS A 333 -6.98 -13.91 -1.13
N MET A 334 -6.95 -14.91 -0.25
CA MET A 334 -7.40 -16.27 -0.58
C MET A 334 -8.92 -16.37 -0.77
N VAL A 335 -9.70 -15.68 0.06
CA VAL A 335 -11.16 -15.59 -0.08
C VAL A 335 -11.53 -14.88 -1.38
N ASP A 336 -10.82 -13.80 -1.74
CA ASP A 336 -11.00 -13.11 -3.02
C ASP A 336 -10.66 -14.03 -4.20
N LEU A 337 -9.54 -14.77 -4.13
CA LEU A 337 -9.13 -15.73 -5.17
C LEU A 337 -10.17 -16.85 -5.38
N LEU A 338 -10.60 -17.49 -4.29
CA LEU A 338 -11.62 -18.54 -4.35
C LEU A 338 -12.95 -17.97 -4.82
N GLY A 339 -13.30 -16.78 -4.32
CA GLY A 339 -14.48 -16.04 -4.71
C GLY A 339 -14.55 -15.78 -6.20
N ARG A 340 -13.52 -15.17 -6.80
CA ARG A 340 -13.43 -14.89 -8.25
C ARG A 340 -13.45 -16.16 -9.11
N SER A 341 -12.98 -17.28 -8.56
CA SER A 341 -13.02 -18.59 -9.24
C SER A 341 -14.36 -19.32 -9.13
N GLY A 342 -15.37 -18.72 -8.49
CA GLY A 342 -16.69 -19.35 -8.27
C GLY A 342 -16.75 -20.35 -7.12
N ARG A 343 -15.67 -20.52 -6.37
CA ARG A 343 -15.55 -21.46 -5.25
C ARG A 343 -15.97 -20.83 -3.92
N VAL A 344 -17.16 -20.21 -3.90
CA VAL A 344 -17.62 -19.37 -2.78
C VAL A 344 -17.79 -20.17 -1.48
N GLU A 345 -18.27 -21.41 -1.55
CA GLU A 345 -18.40 -22.27 -0.37
C GLU A 345 -17.03 -22.67 0.21
N GLU A 346 -16.04 -22.93 -0.64
CA GLU A 346 -14.65 -23.16 -0.19
C GLU A 346 -14.07 -21.91 0.49
N ALA A 347 -14.41 -20.72 -0.02
CA ALA A 347 -14.00 -19.46 0.59
C ALA A 347 -14.62 -19.26 1.99
N ALA A 348 -15.89 -19.64 2.16
CA ALA A 348 -16.57 -19.62 3.45
C ALA A 348 -15.92 -20.60 4.45
N HIS A 349 -15.65 -21.83 4.02
CA HIS A 349 -14.98 -22.83 4.86
C HIS A 349 -13.55 -22.42 5.25
N LEU A 350 -12.80 -21.80 4.33
CA LEU A 350 -11.47 -21.27 4.64
C LEU A 350 -11.53 -20.21 5.75
N LEU A 351 -12.55 -19.35 5.71
CA LEU A 351 -12.77 -18.31 6.70
C LEU A 351 -13.16 -18.89 8.07
N GLU A 352 -13.99 -19.95 8.10
CA GLU A 352 -14.34 -20.67 9.34
C GLU A 352 -13.12 -21.35 9.99
N GLY A 353 -12.13 -21.75 9.18
CA GLY A 353 -10.87 -22.34 9.64
C GLY A 353 -9.77 -21.33 10.01
N MET A 354 -10.07 -20.02 9.99
CA MET A 354 -9.08 -18.97 10.30
C MET A 354 -8.64 -19.04 11.78
N SER A 355 -7.33 -18.94 12.02
CA SER A 355 -6.80 -18.76 13.37
C SER A 355 -7.09 -17.35 13.87
N GLY A 356 -7.99 -17.23 14.86
CA GLY A 356 -8.47 -15.94 15.38
C GLY A 356 -9.81 -15.50 14.77
N LYS A 357 -10.24 -14.27 15.07
CA LYS A 357 -11.52 -13.74 14.57
C LYS A 357 -11.30 -13.05 13.22
N PRO A 358 -12.06 -13.38 12.17
CA PRO A 358 -11.99 -12.67 10.90
C PRO A 358 -12.40 -11.21 11.08
N ASP A 359 -11.59 -10.30 10.51
CA ASP A 359 -11.84 -8.86 10.57
C ASP A 359 -12.77 -8.39 9.45
N ALA A 360 -13.03 -7.09 9.39
CA ALA A 360 -13.89 -6.50 8.36
C ALA A 360 -13.34 -6.70 6.94
N THR A 361 -12.02 -6.85 6.76
CA THR A 361 -11.38 -7.02 5.45
C THR A 361 -11.74 -8.37 4.85
N VAL A 362 -11.61 -9.45 5.63
CA VAL A 362 -11.92 -10.81 5.16
C VAL A 362 -13.43 -10.97 4.85
N TRP A 363 -14.29 -10.44 5.71
CA TRP A 363 -15.74 -10.48 5.47
C TRP A 363 -16.17 -9.67 4.25
N LYS A 364 -15.53 -8.53 3.94
CA LYS A 364 -15.78 -7.77 2.71
C LYS A 364 -15.40 -8.57 1.47
N ALA A 365 -14.28 -9.28 1.49
CA ALA A 365 -13.87 -10.15 0.39
C ALA A 365 -14.92 -11.25 0.15
N LEU A 366 -15.42 -11.89 1.21
CA LEU A 366 -16.47 -12.90 1.10
C LEU A 366 -17.79 -12.32 0.56
N LEU A 367 -18.21 -11.13 1.04
CA LEU A 367 -19.41 -10.47 0.56
C LEU A 367 -19.30 -10.08 -0.93
N ALA A 368 -18.12 -9.62 -1.37
CA ALA A 368 -17.85 -9.34 -2.78
C ALA A 368 -17.95 -10.60 -3.65
N ALA A 369 -17.43 -11.73 -3.18
CA ALA A 369 -17.57 -13.04 -3.84
C ALA A 369 -19.03 -13.49 -3.94
N CYS A 370 -19.78 -13.38 -2.84
CA CYS A 370 -21.21 -13.73 -2.82
C CYS A 370 -22.02 -12.88 -3.80
N ARG A 371 -21.68 -11.59 -3.93
CA ARG A 371 -22.29 -10.68 -4.91
C ARG A 371 -22.01 -11.14 -6.34
N ALA A 372 -20.77 -11.49 -6.65
CA ALA A 372 -20.38 -11.94 -7.99
C ALA A 372 -21.11 -13.23 -8.41
N HIS A 373 -21.32 -14.16 -7.48
CA HIS A 373 -21.96 -15.45 -7.74
C HIS A 373 -23.42 -15.55 -7.28
N ARG A 374 -24.06 -14.42 -6.94
CA ARG A 374 -25.47 -14.33 -6.54
C ARG A 374 -25.88 -15.25 -5.38
N ASN A 375 -24.97 -15.54 -4.44
CA ASN A 375 -25.27 -16.32 -3.24
C ASN A 375 -25.85 -15.42 -2.14
N ALA A 376 -27.18 -15.24 -2.14
CA ALA A 376 -27.86 -14.32 -1.23
C ALA A 376 -27.74 -14.72 0.25
N ALA A 377 -27.83 -16.01 0.58
CA ALA A 377 -27.81 -16.47 1.97
C ALA A 377 -26.45 -16.21 2.63
N LEU A 378 -25.35 -16.48 1.93
CA LEU A 378 -24.02 -16.22 2.45
C LEU A 378 -23.68 -14.72 2.45
N ALA A 379 -24.20 -13.95 1.47
CA ALA A 379 -24.10 -12.50 1.46
C ALA A 379 -24.77 -11.86 2.69
N GLU A 380 -25.95 -12.34 3.08
CA GLU A 380 -26.65 -11.89 4.30
C GLU A 380 -25.80 -12.14 5.54
N ARG A 381 -25.29 -13.37 5.73
CA ARG A 381 -24.39 -13.72 6.85
C ARG A 381 -23.15 -12.82 6.91
N ALA A 382 -22.48 -12.61 5.78
CA ALA A 382 -21.28 -11.78 5.72
C ALA A 382 -21.59 -10.30 6.04
N ALA A 383 -22.70 -9.77 5.52
CA ALA A 383 -23.11 -8.40 5.77
C ALA A 383 -23.51 -8.17 7.23
N GLU A 384 -24.21 -9.10 7.88
CA GLU A 384 -24.55 -9.02 9.31
C GLU A 384 -23.30 -8.90 10.18
N ARG A 385 -22.25 -9.70 9.90
CA ARG A 385 -20.97 -9.57 10.60
C ARG A 385 -20.30 -8.23 10.36
N LEU A 386 -20.35 -7.71 9.14
CA LEU A 386 -19.79 -6.39 8.83
C LEU A 386 -20.55 -5.25 9.51
N PHE A 387 -21.87 -5.39 9.67
CA PHE A 387 -22.70 -4.45 10.41
C PHE A 387 -22.37 -4.41 11.91
N GLU A 388 -21.86 -5.49 12.48
CA GLU A 388 -21.36 -5.55 13.85
C GLU A 388 -19.95 -4.94 13.96
N LEU A 389 -19.06 -5.28 13.04
CA LEU A 389 -17.64 -4.88 13.08
C LEU A 389 -17.41 -3.41 12.70
N ALA A 390 -18.15 -2.90 11.71
CA ALA A 390 -17.93 -1.57 11.14
C ALA A 390 -19.27 -0.93 10.72
N PRO A 391 -20.12 -0.50 11.67
CA PRO A 391 -21.48 -0.02 11.37
C PRO A 391 -21.51 1.28 10.55
N ALA A 392 -20.44 2.09 10.58
CA ALA A 392 -20.31 3.31 9.81
C ALA A 392 -19.83 3.08 8.37
N ASP A 393 -19.35 1.88 8.04
CA ASP A 393 -18.89 1.56 6.70
C ASP A 393 -20.07 1.34 5.75
N ALA A 394 -20.17 2.17 4.72
CA ALA A 394 -21.23 2.10 3.71
C ALA A 394 -21.11 0.90 2.77
N VAL A 395 -19.91 0.35 2.57
CA VAL A 395 -19.62 -0.65 1.54
C VAL A 395 -20.46 -1.92 1.69
N PRO A 396 -20.60 -2.54 2.88
CA PRO A 396 -21.41 -3.75 3.06
C PRO A 396 -22.90 -3.52 2.79
N TYR A 397 -23.45 -2.36 3.16
CA TYR A 397 -24.84 -2.00 2.88
C TYR A 397 -25.11 -1.92 1.39
N VAL A 398 -24.22 -1.24 0.66
CA VAL A 398 -24.33 -1.10 -0.80
C VAL A 398 -24.19 -2.47 -1.48
N MET A 399 -23.23 -3.29 -1.07
CA MET A 399 -23.06 -4.63 -1.65
C MET A 399 -24.27 -5.53 -1.41
N LEU A 400 -24.80 -5.60 -0.19
CA LEU A 400 -26.00 -6.39 0.11
C LEU A 400 -27.24 -5.86 -0.62
N SER A 401 -27.40 -4.54 -0.67
CA SER A 401 -28.47 -3.90 -1.46
C SER A 401 -28.39 -4.29 -2.94
N ASN A 402 -27.20 -4.38 -3.53
CA ASN A 402 -27.04 -4.79 -4.92
C ASN A 402 -27.38 -6.27 -5.12
N VAL A 403 -27.02 -7.14 -4.16
CA VAL A 403 -27.43 -8.56 -4.16
C VAL A 403 -28.94 -8.69 -4.16
N TYR A 404 -29.64 -7.95 -3.29
CA TYR A 404 -31.10 -7.93 -3.26
C TYR A 404 -31.73 -7.36 -4.52
N SER A 405 -31.15 -6.30 -5.08
CA SER A 405 -31.60 -5.71 -6.34
C SER A 405 -31.53 -6.73 -7.48
N ALA A 406 -30.40 -7.44 -7.60
CA ALA A 406 -30.21 -8.48 -8.62
C ALA A 406 -31.16 -9.68 -8.44
N ALA A 407 -31.64 -9.92 -7.21
CA ALA A 407 -32.63 -10.94 -6.90
C ALA A 407 -34.09 -10.45 -6.99
N GLY A 408 -34.34 -9.18 -7.36
CA GLY A 408 -35.68 -8.58 -7.41
C GLY A 408 -36.32 -8.34 -6.03
N ARG A 409 -35.54 -8.42 -4.95
CA ARG A 409 -36.01 -8.30 -3.55
C ARG A 409 -36.07 -6.83 -3.10
N TRP A 410 -36.92 -6.03 -3.74
CA TRP A 410 -36.98 -4.57 -3.53
C TRP A 410 -37.34 -4.13 -2.10
N GLY A 411 -38.15 -4.92 -1.38
CA GLY A 411 -38.45 -4.65 0.03
C GLY A 411 -37.21 -4.72 0.93
N ASP A 412 -36.31 -5.67 0.64
CA ASP A 412 -35.06 -5.83 1.37
C ASP A 412 -34.05 -4.73 1.00
N VAL A 413 -34.03 -4.30 -0.27
CA VAL A 413 -33.27 -3.11 -0.71
C VAL A 413 -33.66 -1.87 0.10
N ALA A 414 -34.98 -1.62 0.23
CA ALA A 414 -35.48 -0.48 1.00
C ALA A 414 -35.11 -0.57 2.49
N ARG A 415 -35.15 -1.78 3.07
CA ARG A 415 -34.75 -2.03 4.46
C ARG A 415 -33.26 -1.76 4.68
N VAL A 416 -32.38 -2.30 3.84
CA VAL A 416 -30.92 -2.10 3.96
C VAL A 416 -30.53 -0.63 3.80
N ARG A 417 -31.12 0.09 2.82
CA ARG A 417 -30.89 1.52 2.64
C ARG A 417 -31.36 2.36 3.84
N SER A 418 -32.46 1.96 4.47
CA SER A 418 -32.95 2.63 5.69
C SER A 418 -32.05 2.36 6.89
N LEU A 419 -31.57 1.13 7.05
CA LEU A 419 -30.60 0.75 8.08
C LEU A 419 -29.27 1.52 7.93
N MET A 420 -28.78 1.64 6.70
CA MET A 420 -27.58 2.40 6.36
C MET A 420 -27.69 3.86 6.82
N ARG A 421 -28.81 4.53 6.50
CA ARG A 421 -29.08 5.90 6.96
C ARG A 421 -29.19 6.01 8.48
N ALA A 422 -29.89 5.07 9.12
CA ALA A 422 -30.07 5.07 10.57
C ALA A 422 -28.75 4.95 11.35
N ARG A 423 -27.72 4.36 10.74
CA ARG A 423 -26.38 4.20 11.32
C ARG A 423 -25.38 5.27 10.88
N GLY A 424 -25.84 6.29 10.14
CA GLY A 424 -25.00 7.39 9.67
C GLY A 424 -24.02 7.02 8.55
N ALA A 425 -24.18 5.84 7.93
CA ALA A 425 -23.35 5.43 6.81
C ALA A 425 -23.89 6.07 5.50
N SER A 426 -23.00 6.63 4.68
CA SER A 426 -23.35 7.27 3.41
C SER A 426 -22.53 6.70 2.25
N LYS A 427 -23.17 6.42 1.11
CA LYS A 427 -22.48 5.94 -0.09
C LYS A 427 -21.59 7.05 -0.61
N GLU A 428 -20.29 6.81 -0.68
CA GLU A 428 -19.39 7.72 -1.37
C GLU A 428 -19.70 7.74 -2.88
N PRO A 429 -19.87 8.92 -3.49
CA PRO A 429 -19.97 9.05 -4.94
C PRO A 429 -18.72 8.53 -5.64
N GLY A 430 -18.91 7.97 -6.84
CA GLY A 430 -17.79 7.67 -7.74
C GLY A 430 -17.16 8.97 -8.22
N ARG A 431 -15.87 9.14 -7.94
CA ARG A 431 -15.06 10.23 -8.48
C ARG A 431 -13.80 9.69 -9.12
N SER A 432 -13.38 10.38 -10.16
CA SER A 432 -12.10 10.14 -10.82
C SER A 432 -11.33 11.44 -10.86
N TRP A 433 -10.01 11.36 -10.72
CA TRP A 433 -9.16 12.54 -10.78
C TRP A 433 -7.86 12.23 -11.50
N MET A 434 -7.18 13.29 -11.92
CA MET A 434 -5.88 13.22 -12.53
C MET A 434 -5.07 14.49 -12.24
N GLU A 435 -3.76 14.36 -12.31
CA GLU A 435 -2.83 15.48 -12.19
C GLU A 435 -2.32 15.86 -13.59
N GLN A 436 -2.43 17.14 -13.94
CA GLN A 436 -1.89 17.68 -15.17
C GLN A 436 -1.32 19.08 -14.88
N ASP A 437 -0.06 19.29 -15.26
CA ASP A 437 0.67 20.55 -15.09
C ASP A 437 0.65 21.11 -13.65
N GLY A 438 0.69 20.22 -12.65
CA GLY A 438 0.68 20.56 -11.22
C GLY A 438 -0.70 20.86 -10.64
N ALA A 439 -1.77 20.77 -11.44
CA ALA A 439 -3.15 20.92 -11.01
C ALA A 439 -3.87 19.56 -10.96
N VAL A 440 -4.69 19.36 -9.92
CA VAL A 440 -5.57 18.19 -9.81
C VAL A 440 -6.93 18.53 -10.39
N HIS A 441 -7.36 17.75 -11.38
CA HIS A 441 -8.68 17.85 -12.01
C HIS A 441 -9.55 16.69 -11.52
N GLU A 442 -10.69 16.99 -10.90
CA GLU A 442 -11.64 16.02 -10.36
C GLU A 442 -12.92 15.98 -11.21
N PHE A 443 -13.46 14.77 -11.39
CA PHE A 443 -14.68 14.49 -12.15
C PHE A 443 -15.59 13.59 -11.32
N ARG A 444 -16.85 13.99 -11.13
CA ARG A 444 -17.83 13.19 -10.39
C ARG A 444 -18.86 12.57 -11.32
N ALA A 445 -19.29 11.35 -10.97
CA ALA A 445 -20.33 10.67 -11.73
C ALA A 445 -21.64 11.50 -11.71
N GLY A 446 -22.19 11.77 -12.89
CA GLY A 446 -23.42 12.57 -13.05
C GLY A 446 -23.25 14.09 -12.95
N GLU A 447 -22.04 14.59 -12.74
CA GLU A 447 -21.73 16.02 -12.68
C GLU A 447 -21.95 16.71 -14.03
N ARG A 448 -22.49 17.93 -14.00
CA ARG A 448 -22.69 18.78 -15.19
C ARG A 448 -21.87 20.06 -15.16
N ASP A 449 -21.31 20.40 -13.99
CA ASP A 449 -20.76 21.71 -13.68
C ASP A 449 -19.22 21.71 -13.70
N HIS A 450 -18.63 21.19 -14.79
CA HIS A 450 -17.20 21.33 -15.06
C HIS A 450 -16.99 22.50 -16.02
N GLU A 451 -15.92 23.28 -15.85
CA GLU A 451 -15.62 24.48 -16.68
C GLU A 451 -15.63 24.16 -18.19
N ARG A 452 -15.21 22.95 -18.54
CA ARG A 452 -15.15 22.41 -19.91
C ARG A 452 -16.18 21.30 -20.19
N ALA A 453 -17.30 21.27 -19.45
CA ALA A 453 -18.28 20.18 -19.52
C ALA A 453 -18.77 19.87 -20.94
N ALA A 454 -19.10 20.89 -21.74
CA ALA A 454 -19.58 20.70 -23.11
C ALA A 454 -18.56 19.99 -24.01
N GLU A 455 -17.28 20.37 -23.92
CA GLU A 455 -16.19 19.73 -24.68
C GLU A 455 -15.99 18.28 -24.22
N ILE A 456 -16.03 18.03 -22.91
CA ILE A 456 -15.87 16.68 -22.35
C ILE A 456 -17.00 15.77 -22.82
N PHE A 457 -18.25 16.21 -22.74
CA PHE A 457 -19.40 15.41 -23.17
C PHE A 457 -19.39 15.14 -24.68
N ALA A 458 -19.03 16.14 -25.49
CA ALA A 458 -18.83 15.94 -26.92
C ALA A 458 -17.74 14.89 -27.19
N LYS A 459 -16.64 14.94 -26.45
CA LYS A 459 -15.55 13.96 -26.58
C LYS A 459 -15.94 12.57 -26.12
N VAL A 460 -16.73 12.42 -25.06
CA VAL A 460 -17.31 11.12 -24.67
C VAL A 460 -18.18 10.55 -25.80
N GLY A 461 -19.02 11.37 -26.43
CA GLY A 461 -19.82 10.95 -27.58
C GLY A 461 -18.96 10.46 -28.74
N GLU A 462 -17.94 11.24 -29.12
CA GLU A 462 -16.95 10.86 -30.15
C GLU A 462 -16.22 9.54 -29.80
N MET A 463 -15.82 9.37 -28.55
CA MET A 463 -15.18 8.12 -28.08
C MET A 463 -16.09 6.92 -28.27
N MET A 464 -17.36 7.02 -27.87
CA MET A 464 -18.30 5.90 -27.96
C MET A 464 -18.61 5.57 -29.42
N GLN A 465 -18.88 6.58 -30.24
CA GLN A 465 -19.15 6.39 -31.67
C GLN A 465 -17.97 5.70 -32.37
N ARG A 466 -16.74 6.16 -32.10
CA ARG A 466 -15.54 5.61 -32.72
C ARG A 466 -15.31 4.14 -32.34
N ILE A 467 -15.55 3.79 -31.09
CA ILE A 467 -15.43 2.39 -30.61
C ILE A 467 -16.52 1.50 -31.22
N GLU A 468 -17.74 2.02 -31.36
CA GLU A 468 -18.84 1.30 -32.00
C GLU A 468 -18.54 1.01 -33.48
N GLU A 469 -17.97 1.99 -34.21
CA GLU A 469 -17.60 1.87 -35.62
C GLU A 469 -16.36 0.99 -35.86
N GLU A 470 -15.31 1.09 -35.01
CA GLU A 470 -14.03 0.39 -35.22
C GLU A 470 -13.98 -1.01 -34.57
N GLU A 471 -14.71 -1.24 -33.48
CA GLU A 471 -14.57 -2.45 -32.63
C GLU A 471 -15.90 -3.18 -32.39
N GLU A 472 -17.01 -2.76 -33.01
CA GLU A 472 -18.36 -3.34 -32.87
C GLU A 472 -18.83 -3.48 -31.40
N HIS A 473 -18.38 -2.58 -30.51
CA HIS A 473 -18.68 -2.64 -29.08
C HIS A 473 -19.72 -1.59 -28.66
N THR A 474 -20.83 -2.07 -28.10
CA THR A 474 -21.87 -1.25 -27.44
C THR A 474 -21.80 -1.39 -25.92
N ALA A 475 -22.26 -0.36 -25.20
CA ALA A 475 -22.24 -0.33 -23.73
C ALA A 475 -23.01 -1.52 -23.11
N ASP A 476 -22.40 -2.16 -22.11
CA ASP A 476 -23.04 -3.25 -21.36
C ASP A 476 -23.93 -2.68 -20.25
N THR A 477 -25.22 -2.55 -20.56
CA THR A 477 -26.27 -2.01 -19.68
C THR A 477 -26.48 -2.85 -18.42
N GLY A 478 -25.98 -4.08 -18.35
CA GLY A 478 -26.01 -4.92 -17.15
C GLY A 478 -25.25 -4.33 -15.96
N PHE A 479 -24.35 -3.37 -16.20
CA PHE A 479 -23.63 -2.64 -15.15
C PHE A 479 -24.37 -1.42 -14.59
N ALA A 480 -25.49 -1.01 -15.20
CA ALA A 480 -26.38 0.02 -14.68
C ALA A 480 -27.48 -0.64 -13.83
N LEU A 481 -27.34 -0.56 -12.50
CA LEU A 481 -28.19 -1.28 -11.53
C LEU A 481 -29.49 -0.53 -11.16
N HIS A 482 -29.82 0.54 -11.87
CA HIS A 482 -31.04 1.32 -11.66
C HIS A 482 -32.18 0.84 -12.57
N ASP A 483 -33.42 0.99 -12.08
CA ASP A 483 -34.64 0.60 -12.79
C ASP A 483 -35.00 1.67 -13.84
N GLU A 484 -34.18 1.74 -14.89
CA GLU A 484 -34.35 2.58 -16.07
C GLU A 484 -34.38 1.72 -17.34
N GLY A 485 -34.94 2.25 -18.43
CA GLY A 485 -34.88 1.60 -19.74
C GLY A 485 -33.44 1.49 -20.27
N GLU A 486 -33.22 0.62 -21.26
CA GLU A 486 -31.88 0.33 -21.83
C GLU A 486 -31.14 1.60 -22.32
N GLU A 487 -31.84 2.55 -22.93
CA GLU A 487 -31.27 3.85 -23.32
C GLU A 487 -30.86 4.73 -22.12
N GLY A 488 -31.62 4.69 -21.03
CA GLY A 488 -31.30 5.41 -19.78
C GLY A 488 -30.04 4.86 -19.13
N LYS A 489 -29.92 3.53 -19.09
CA LYS A 489 -28.74 2.81 -18.59
C LYS A 489 -27.48 3.12 -19.39
N ALA A 490 -27.55 3.12 -20.72
CA ALA A 490 -26.40 3.49 -21.56
C ALA A 490 -25.97 4.95 -21.32
N ALA A 491 -26.93 5.87 -21.18
CA ALA A 491 -26.67 7.27 -20.87
C ALA A 491 -26.12 7.48 -19.44
N GLU A 492 -26.46 6.62 -18.47
CA GLU A 492 -25.86 6.60 -17.14
C GLU A 492 -24.38 6.18 -17.21
N LEU A 493 -24.09 5.08 -17.91
CA LEU A 493 -22.72 4.57 -18.08
C LEU A 493 -21.82 5.59 -18.78
N ALA A 494 -22.34 6.33 -19.76
CA ALA A 494 -21.59 7.41 -20.44
C ALA A 494 -21.15 8.52 -19.47
N ARG A 495 -21.82 8.67 -18.33
CA ARG A 495 -21.56 9.69 -17.30
C ARG A 495 -20.74 9.17 -16.12
N HIS A 496 -20.11 8.01 -16.26
CA HIS A 496 -19.14 7.52 -15.29
C HIS A 496 -17.90 8.41 -15.24
N SER A 497 -17.40 8.68 -14.04
CA SER A 497 -16.31 9.62 -13.80
C SER A 497 -15.02 9.24 -14.56
N GLU A 498 -14.75 7.95 -14.76
CA GLU A 498 -13.57 7.50 -15.51
C GLU A 498 -13.63 7.91 -16.98
N ARG A 499 -14.81 7.83 -17.60
CA ARG A 499 -15.00 8.23 -19.00
C ARG A 499 -14.84 9.73 -19.15
N LEU A 500 -15.39 10.51 -18.21
CA LEU A 500 -15.21 11.96 -18.17
C LEU A 500 -13.74 12.34 -18.03
N ALA A 501 -13.02 11.69 -17.11
CA ALA A 501 -11.60 11.94 -16.89
C ALA A 501 -10.75 11.60 -18.13
N VAL A 502 -10.99 10.45 -18.76
CA VAL A 502 -10.26 10.07 -19.99
C VAL A 502 -10.62 10.95 -21.17
N ALA A 503 -11.89 11.34 -21.33
CA ALA A 503 -12.30 12.28 -22.36
C ALA A 503 -11.61 13.62 -22.21
N TRP A 504 -11.59 14.18 -20.99
CA TRP A 504 -10.83 15.40 -20.71
C TRP A 504 -9.35 15.22 -21.03
N ALA A 505 -8.75 14.09 -20.62
CA ALA A 505 -7.34 13.79 -20.86
C ALA A 505 -7.00 13.67 -22.35
N LEU A 506 -7.89 13.13 -23.18
CA LEU A 506 -7.70 13.08 -24.63
C LEU A 506 -7.67 14.47 -25.27
N ILE A 507 -8.32 15.46 -24.64
CA ILE A 507 -8.33 16.85 -25.12
C ILE A 507 -7.10 17.61 -24.60
N SER A 508 -6.69 17.40 -23.35
CA SER A 508 -5.69 18.22 -22.67
C SER A 508 -4.28 17.61 -22.65
N VAL A 509 -4.14 16.29 -22.60
CA VAL A 509 -2.85 15.61 -22.46
C VAL A 509 -2.23 15.39 -23.84
N PRO A 510 -1.01 15.90 -24.10
CA PRO A 510 -0.34 15.77 -25.38
C PRO A 510 -0.22 14.32 -25.88
N PRO A 511 -0.27 14.08 -27.20
CA PRO A 511 0.02 12.78 -27.78
C PRO A 511 1.36 12.21 -27.29
N GLY A 512 1.42 10.90 -27.06
CA GLY A 512 2.62 10.21 -26.55
C GLY A 512 2.79 10.23 -25.02
N LYS A 513 2.21 11.19 -24.29
CA LYS A 513 2.22 11.15 -22.81
C LYS A 513 1.12 10.19 -22.32
N PRO A 514 1.43 9.24 -21.39
CA PRO A 514 0.41 8.34 -20.84
C PRO A 514 -0.65 9.11 -20.05
N ILE A 515 -1.92 8.73 -20.25
CA ILE A 515 -3.07 9.25 -19.49
C ILE A 515 -3.10 8.50 -18.16
N ARG A 516 -3.08 9.21 -17.04
CA ARG A 516 -3.15 8.62 -15.70
C ARG A 516 -4.42 9.08 -15.01
N VAL A 517 -5.29 8.14 -14.67
CA VAL A 517 -6.57 8.41 -14.01
C VAL A 517 -6.64 7.60 -12.73
N TYR A 518 -7.09 8.24 -11.66
CA TYR A 518 -7.30 7.62 -10.36
C TYR A 518 -8.79 7.59 -10.06
N LYS A 519 -9.28 6.51 -9.44
CA LYS A 519 -10.68 6.32 -9.05
C LYS A 519 -10.75 5.86 -7.60
N ASN A 520 -11.69 6.41 -6.83
CA ASN A 520 -11.90 6.04 -5.43
C ASN A 520 -12.58 4.67 -5.24
N LEU A 521 -13.34 4.23 -6.24
CA LEU A 521 -14.05 2.94 -6.26
C LEU A 521 -13.43 1.98 -7.28
N ARG A 522 -13.76 0.70 -7.21
CA ARG A 522 -13.43 -0.28 -8.26
C ARG A 522 -14.04 0.14 -9.60
N VAL A 523 -13.29 0.02 -10.69
CA VAL A 523 -13.81 0.30 -12.04
C VAL A 523 -14.90 -0.72 -12.41
N CYS A 524 -15.99 -0.28 -13.03
CA CYS A 524 -17.02 -1.23 -13.51
C CYS A 524 -16.54 -1.97 -14.76
N GLY A 525 -17.18 -3.11 -15.07
CA GLY A 525 -16.73 -3.95 -16.19
C GLY A 525 -16.82 -3.23 -17.54
N ASP A 526 -17.94 -2.54 -17.78
CA ASP A 526 -18.16 -1.72 -18.97
C ASP A 526 -17.09 -0.62 -19.13
N CYS A 527 -16.82 0.18 -18.09
CA CYS A 527 -15.77 1.19 -18.15
C CYS A 527 -14.37 0.60 -18.38
N HIS A 528 -14.05 -0.53 -17.76
CA HIS A 528 -12.78 -1.20 -18.01
C HIS A 528 -12.63 -1.60 -19.49
N THR A 529 -13.66 -2.26 -20.06
CA THR A 529 -13.67 -2.66 -21.47
C THR A 529 -13.63 -1.46 -22.41
N THR A 530 -14.46 -0.45 -22.17
CA THR A 530 -14.48 0.76 -22.99
C THR A 530 -13.13 1.46 -22.98
N LEU A 531 -12.52 1.68 -21.81
CA LEU A 531 -11.25 2.40 -21.74
C LEU A 531 -10.10 1.62 -22.41
N LYS A 532 -10.17 0.29 -22.40
CA LYS A 532 -9.25 -0.57 -23.15
C LYS A 532 -9.38 -0.35 -24.67
N LEU A 533 -10.61 -0.26 -25.17
CA LEU A 533 -10.88 0.03 -26.59
C LEU A 533 -10.53 1.48 -26.96
N VAL A 534 -10.79 2.45 -26.08
CA VAL A 534 -10.32 3.84 -26.24
C VAL A 534 -8.80 3.88 -26.39
N ALA A 535 -8.07 3.15 -25.54
CA ALA A 535 -6.61 3.08 -25.61
C ALA A 535 -6.12 2.59 -26.99
N LYS A 536 -6.85 1.66 -27.62
CA LYS A 536 -6.58 1.18 -28.98
C LYS A 536 -6.92 2.24 -30.04
N ALA A 537 -8.17 2.69 -30.09
CA ALA A 537 -8.69 3.59 -31.12
C ALA A 537 -7.93 4.93 -31.17
N TYR A 538 -7.50 5.44 -30.02
CA TYR A 538 -6.77 6.70 -29.92
C TYR A 538 -5.24 6.54 -29.83
N GLU A 539 -4.73 5.30 -29.94
CA GLU A 539 -3.30 4.99 -29.82
C GLU A 539 -2.66 5.59 -28.55
N ARG A 540 -3.37 5.49 -27.42
CA ARG A 540 -2.92 6.01 -26.12
C ARG A 540 -2.59 4.88 -25.17
N THR A 541 -1.66 5.16 -24.26
CA THR A 541 -1.50 4.37 -23.03
C THR A 541 -2.34 5.01 -21.93
N ILE A 542 -3.27 4.26 -21.36
CA ILE A 542 -4.11 4.68 -20.24
C ILE A 542 -3.70 3.85 -19.02
N VAL A 543 -3.34 4.51 -17.93
CA VAL A 543 -3.05 3.90 -16.64
C VAL A 543 -4.16 4.32 -15.69
N LEU A 544 -5.08 3.40 -15.42
CA LEU A 544 -6.21 3.62 -14.52
C LEU A 544 -5.93 2.95 -13.19
N ARG A 545 -5.85 3.70 -12.09
CA ARG A 545 -5.85 3.17 -10.74
C ARG A 545 -7.27 3.13 -10.22
N ASP A 546 -7.74 1.96 -9.78
CA ASP A 546 -8.97 1.85 -9.01
C ASP A 546 -8.69 1.58 -7.52
N ALA A 547 -9.72 1.24 -6.75
CA ALA A 547 -9.58 0.95 -5.32
C ALA A 547 -8.65 -0.26 -5.01
N ASN A 548 -8.43 -1.15 -5.97
CA ASN A 548 -7.73 -2.41 -5.80
C ASN A 548 -6.34 -2.40 -6.45
N CYS A 549 -6.25 -1.94 -7.71
CA CYS A 549 -5.04 -2.08 -8.52
C CYS A 549 -4.96 -1.05 -9.66
N PHE A 550 -3.83 -1.07 -10.38
CA PHE A 550 -3.63 -0.37 -11.63
C PHE A 550 -3.92 -1.28 -12.82
N HIS A 551 -4.61 -0.68 -13.79
CA HIS A 551 -4.93 -1.22 -15.09
C HIS A 551 -4.12 -0.47 -16.12
N HIS A 552 -3.14 -1.14 -16.73
CA HIS A 552 -2.34 -0.57 -17.81
C HIS A 552 -2.95 -0.99 -19.13
N MET A 553 -3.64 -0.06 -19.77
CA MET A 553 -4.39 -0.27 -21.00
C MET A 553 -3.64 0.30 -22.20
N ARG A 554 -3.39 -0.54 -23.19
CA ARG A 554 -2.69 -0.19 -24.43
C ARG A 554 -3.07 -1.18 -25.52
N GLU A 555 -3.29 -0.70 -26.74
CA GLU A 555 -3.55 -1.56 -27.92
C GLU A 555 -4.72 -2.55 -27.72
N GLY A 556 -5.73 -2.16 -26.94
CA GLY A 556 -6.90 -3.01 -26.68
C GLY A 556 -6.66 -4.14 -25.67
N LEU A 557 -5.52 -4.11 -24.97
CA LEU A 557 -5.16 -5.05 -23.92
C LEU A 557 -5.05 -4.33 -22.57
N CYS A 558 -5.28 -5.06 -21.49
CA CYS A 558 -5.06 -4.57 -20.12
C CYS A 558 -4.06 -5.48 -19.39
N SER A 559 -3.20 -4.92 -18.54
CA SER A 559 -2.23 -5.69 -17.75
C SER A 559 -2.88 -6.77 -16.89
N CYS A 560 -4.11 -6.59 -16.43
CA CYS A 560 -4.84 -7.60 -15.63
C CYS A 560 -5.27 -8.84 -16.42
N GLY A 561 -5.06 -8.90 -17.74
CA GLY A 561 -5.44 -10.05 -18.57
C GLY A 561 -6.95 -10.32 -18.60
N ASP A 562 -7.74 -9.26 -18.40
CA ASP A 562 -9.20 -9.30 -18.27
C ASP A 562 -9.71 -10.11 -17.05
N TYR A 563 -8.87 -10.27 -16.02
CA TYR A 563 -9.22 -10.90 -14.74
C TYR A 563 -9.10 -9.89 -13.57
N TRP A 564 -10.07 -8.97 -13.41
CA TRP A 564 -9.97 -7.87 -12.45
C TRP A 564 -11.11 -7.72 -11.47
#